data_AF-A0A1H5TKX9-F1
#
_entry.id   AF-A0A1H5TKX9-F1
#
_cell.length_a   1.000
_cell.length_b   1.000
_cell.length_c   1.000
_cell.angle_alpha   90.00
_cell.angle_beta   90.00
_cell.angle_gamma   90.00
#
_symmetry.space_group_name_H-M   'P 1'
#
loop_
_entity.id
_entity.type
_entity.pdbx_description
1 polymer ?
#
loop_
_entity_poly.entity_id
_entity_poly.type
_entity_poly.pdbx_seq_one_letter_code
_entity_poly.pdbx_strand_id
1 'polypeptide(L)'
;MDLYRSVRAIASASGTGDGSGGIDWDAVATAAKSATDAGTLELSPDDRAGYAADVRDARERLRSVGGLDFEVPETIEVQNRHHWIDANVSAFRRVMRPVESELQVAFPNATRVINTGSMTFVLSFLGSHVLGQYDPLLLADGDASGPGDDVSASEASSGSRVEDPQHSLYFVHPNIVAAADALDVDYPRFRRWIAFHEVAHAAEFGAAPWLSEHLESRMEDGLETLTKGEFDREAFHDLDVAMTAVEGYAEMLMDRAFDAEYADLRAKLDERRRGGGPLARLARRLLGLGLKRRQYERGARFFRTVADRRGVAAAAAVWERPENLPTSAELDDPGQWLKRVDP
;
A
#
# COMPACT_ATOMS: atom_id res chain seq x y z
N MET A 1 -23.35 -9.58 6.12
CA MET A 1 -22.24 -10.36 5.53
C MET A 1 -22.71 -11.77 5.27
N ASP A 2 -22.52 -12.30 4.06
CA ASP A 2 -22.99 -13.66 3.69
C ASP A 2 -21.78 -14.59 3.50
N LEU A 3 -21.22 -15.08 4.61
CA LEU A 3 -20.08 -16.02 4.65
C LEU A 3 -20.32 -17.26 3.78
N TYR A 4 -21.58 -17.68 3.64
CA TYR A 4 -21.97 -18.80 2.81
C TYR A 4 -21.70 -18.53 1.32
N ARG A 5 -21.87 -17.29 0.86
CA ARG A 5 -21.56 -16.88 -0.52
C ARG A 5 -20.05 -16.89 -0.80
N SER A 6 -19.24 -16.41 0.14
CA SER A 6 -17.77 -16.46 0.01
C SER A 6 -17.27 -17.90 -0.03
N VAL A 7 -17.74 -18.77 0.88
CA VAL A 7 -17.39 -20.19 0.91
C VAL A 7 -17.84 -20.90 -0.36
N ARG A 8 -19.04 -20.58 -0.88
CA ARG A 8 -19.56 -21.15 -2.12
C ARG A 8 -18.74 -20.69 -3.34
N ALA A 9 -18.34 -19.43 -3.41
CA ALA A 9 -17.49 -18.90 -4.49
C ALA A 9 -16.13 -19.62 -4.52
N ILE A 10 -15.49 -19.79 -3.35
CA ILE A 10 -14.22 -20.53 -3.22
C ILE A 10 -14.41 -22.02 -3.55
N ALA A 11 -15.52 -22.64 -3.12
CA ALA A 11 -15.80 -24.03 -3.44
C ALA A 11 -16.07 -24.25 -4.93
N SER A 12 -16.75 -23.30 -5.60
CA SER A 12 -17.01 -23.34 -7.05
C SER A 12 -15.78 -23.06 -7.91
N ALA A 13 -14.72 -22.46 -7.36
CA ALA A 13 -13.44 -22.26 -8.04
C ALA A 13 -12.83 -23.57 -8.60
N SER A 14 -13.27 -24.72 -8.09
CA SER A 14 -12.89 -26.04 -8.59
C SER A 14 -13.61 -26.49 -9.88
N GLY A 15 -14.65 -25.76 -10.33
CA GLY A 15 -15.61 -26.28 -11.32
C GLY A 15 -15.84 -25.47 -12.60
N THR A 16 -15.47 -24.19 -12.70
CA THR A 16 -15.99 -23.33 -13.79
C THR A 16 -14.99 -22.46 -14.57
N GLY A 17 -13.70 -22.46 -14.24
CA GLY A 17 -12.68 -21.69 -14.98
C GLY A 17 -11.82 -22.58 -15.90
N ASP A 18 -11.36 -22.03 -17.03
CA ASP A 18 -10.32 -22.62 -17.88
C ASP A 18 -9.19 -23.17 -16.99
N GLY A 19 -9.07 -24.50 -16.93
CA GLY A 19 -8.44 -25.24 -15.83
C GLY A 19 -6.91 -25.16 -15.77
N SER A 20 -6.31 -24.05 -16.19
CA SER A 20 -4.87 -23.89 -16.39
C SER A 20 -4.14 -23.18 -15.23
N GLY A 21 -4.86 -22.49 -14.34
CA GLY A 21 -4.26 -21.68 -13.25
C GLY A 21 -4.31 -22.34 -11.86
N GLY A 22 -3.28 -22.08 -11.04
CA GLY A 22 -3.19 -22.55 -9.65
C GLY A 22 -4.05 -21.74 -8.65
N ILE A 23 -4.64 -20.62 -9.09
CA ILE A 23 -5.49 -19.72 -8.32
C ILE A 23 -6.66 -19.24 -9.20
N ASP A 24 -7.87 -19.21 -8.66
CA ASP A 24 -9.04 -18.66 -9.36
C ASP A 24 -9.27 -17.20 -8.95
N TRP A 25 -8.68 -16.26 -9.69
CA TRP A 25 -8.73 -14.83 -9.37
C TRP A 25 -10.13 -14.20 -9.45
N ASP A 26 -11.02 -14.74 -10.29
CA ASP A 26 -12.41 -14.29 -10.36
C ASP A 26 -13.18 -14.70 -9.10
N ALA A 27 -12.94 -15.93 -8.62
CA ALA A 27 -13.46 -16.40 -7.35
C ALA A 27 -12.86 -15.63 -6.16
N VAL A 28 -11.57 -15.29 -6.19
CA VAL A 28 -10.91 -14.43 -5.20
C VAL A 28 -11.61 -13.08 -5.09
N ALA A 29 -11.76 -12.35 -6.20
CA ALA A 29 -12.41 -11.03 -6.20
C ALA A 29 -13.85 -11.10 -5.69
N THR A 30 -14.61 -12.10 -6.16
CA THR A 30 -16.01 -12.30 -5.77
C THR A 30 -16.15 -12.63 -4.28
N ALA A 31 -15.32 -13.55 -3.78
CA ALA A 31 -15.35 -13.98 -2.40
C ALA A 31 -14.86 -12.87 -1.46
N ALA A 32 -13.84 -12.09 -1.86
CA ALA A 32 -13.31 -10.98 -1.09
C ALA A 32 -14.32 -9.84 -0.94
N LYS A 33 -14.99 -9.46 -2.03
CA LYS A 33 -16.11 -8.50 -1.99
C LYS A 33 -17.28 -9.01 -1.16
N SER A 34 -17.56 -10.31 -1.18
CA SER A 34 -18.63 -10.90 -0.34
C SER A 34 -18.27 -10.92 1.15
N ALA A 35 -16.99 -11.04 1.48
CA ALA A 35 -16.47 -11.07 2.84
C ALA A 35 -16.23 -9.67 3.44
N THR A 36 -16.21 -8.64 2.60
CA THR A 36 -15.85 -7.28 2.99
C THR A 36 -17.04 -6.34 2.77
N ASP A 37 -17.46 -5.61 3.79
CA ASP A 37 -18.45 -4.54 3.59
C ASP A 37 -17.86 -3.46 2.68
N ALA A 38 -18.56 -3.04 1.62
CA ALA A 38 -18.01 -2.08 0.67
C ALA A 38 -17.69 -0.74 1.35
N GLY A 39 -18.53 -0.32 2.29
CA GLY A 39 -18.55 1.04 2.83
C GLY A 39 -19.21 2.04 1.85
N THR A 40 -19.69 3.15 2.39
CA THR A 40 -20.41 4.17 1.63
C THR A 40 -19.47 5.07 0.82
N LEU A 41 -19.93 5.51 -0.36
CA LEU A 41 -19.33 6.58 -1.16
C LEU A 41 -20.18 7.85 -1.21
N GLU A 42 -21.19 7.92 -0.35
CA GLU A 42 -22.00 9.12 -0.18
C GLU A 42 -21.21 10.18 0.59
N LEU A 43 -20.29 10.83 -0.10
CA LEU A 43 -19.50 11.92 0.48
C LEU A 43 -20.36 13.17 0.65
N SER A 44 -20.27 13.80 1.82
CA SER A 44 -20.83 15.13 2.02
C SER A 44 -20.14 16.16 1.10
N PRO A 45 -20.78 17.31 0.81
CA PRO A 45 -20.12 18.40 0.09
C PRO A 45 -18.81 18.84 0.76
N ASP A 46 -18.78 18.84 2.10
CA ASP A 46 -17.60 19.22 2.88
C ASP A 46 -16.47 18.20 2.76
N ASP A 47 -16.79 16.91 2.67
CA ASP A 47 -15.77 15.86 2.45
C ASP A 47 -15.13 15.98 1.08
N ARG A 48 -15.93 16.16 0.04
CA ARG A 48 -15.43 16.33 -1.34
C ARG A 48 -14.55 17.58 -1.45
N ALA A 49 -15.02 18.71 -0.92
CA ALA A 49 -14.25 19.95 -0.90
C ALA A 49 -12.97 19.78 -0.08
N GLY A 50 -13.05 19.03 1.01
CA GLY A 50 -11.96 18.71 1.90
C GLY A 50 -10.83 17.90 1.25
N TYR A 51 -11.13 16.77 0.61
CA TYR A 51 -10.10 16.01 -0.15
C TYR A 51 -9.40 16.89 -1.19
N ALA A 52 -10.18 17.68 -1.94
CA ALA A 52 -9.62 18.57 -2.95
C ALA A 52 -8.74 19.68 -2.36
N ALA A 53 -9.13 20.25 -1.22
CA ALA A 53 -8.36 21.27 -0.51
C ALA A 53 -7.07 20.69 0.09
N ASP A 54 -7.16 19.52 0.73
CA ASP A 54 -6.04 18.86 1.38
C ASP A 54 -4.97 18.43 0.37
N VAL A 55 -5.37 17.86 -0.77
CA VAL A 55 -4.43 17.50 -1.85
C VAL A 55 -3.81 18.74 -2.48
N ARG A 56 -4.58 19.82 -2.68
CA ARG A 56 -4.03 21.07 -3.23
C ARG A 56 -2.97 21.67 -2.32
N ASP A 57 -3.26 21.75 -1.02
CA ASP A 57 -2.33 22.25 -0.02
C ASP A 57 -1.10 21.34 0.11
N ALA A 58 -1.28 20.02 0.11
CA ALA A 58 -0.18 19.06 0.09
C ALA A 58 0.77 19.30 -1.10
N ARG A 59 0.23 19.45 -2.31
CA ARG A 59 1.04 19.74 -3.51
C ARG A 59 1.79 21.06 -3.38
N GLU A 60 1.13 22.12 -2.93
CA GLU A 60 1.74 23.45 -2.78
C GLU A 60 2.89 23.43 -1.76
N ARG A 61 2.65 22.87 -0.57
CA ARG A 61 3.65 22.81 0.50
C ARG A 61 4.81 21.90 0.16
N LEU A 62 4.55 20.71 -0.37
CA LEU A 62 5.62 19.77 -0.74
C LEU A 62 6.49 20.34 -1.86
N ARG A 63 5.94 21.08 -2.82
CA ARG A 63 6.73 21.78 -3.86
C ARG A 63 7.61 22.86 -3.25
N SER A 64 7.07 23.65 -2.33
CA SER A 64 7.82 24.68 -1.62
C SER A 64 8.97 24.11 -0.76
N VAL A 65 8.76 22.93 -0.15
CA VAL A 65 9.75 22.28 0.72
C VAL A 65 10.81 21.52 -0.08
N GLY A 66 10.38 20.81 -1.13
CA GLY A 66 11.21 19.92 -1.92
C GLY A 66 12.21 20.67 -2.80
N GLY A 67 11.84 21.86 -3.30
CA GLY A 67 12.60 22.53 -4.35
C GLY A 67 12.67 21.72 -5.65
N LEU A 68 11.74 20.77 -5.82
CA LEU A 68 11.65 19.84 -6.93
C LEU A 68 10.29 20.07 -7.61
N ASP A 69 10.32 20.18 -8.93
CA ASP A 69 9.12 20.13 -9.76
C ASP A 69 8.72 18.67 -9.92
N PHE A 70 7.95 18.15 -8.96
CA PHE A 70 7.31 16.86 -9.11
C PHE A 70 5.88 17.04 -9.66
N GLU A 71 5.57 16.24 -10.68
CA GLU A 71 4.23 16.14 -11.22
C GLU A 71 3.43 15.17 -10.34
N VAL A 72 2.30 15.67 -9.80
CA VAL A 72 1.36 14.85 -9.04
C VAL A 72 0.11 14.71 -9.90
N PRO A 73 -0.47 13.51 -10.01
CA PRO A 73 -1.74 13.29 -10.70
C PRO A 73 -2.76 14.36 -10.35
N GLU A 74 -3.35 15.05 -11.34
CA GLU A 74 -4.26 16.17 -11.05
C GLU A 74 -5.59 15.71 -10.45
N THR A 75 -6.03 14.52 -10.84
CA THR A 75 -7.32 13.96 -10.47
C THR A 75 -7.26 13.20 -9.15
N ILE A 76 -8.34 13.31 -8.38
CA ILE A 76 -8.51 12.61 -7.11
C ILE A 76 -9.68 11.66 -7.26
N GLU A 77 -9.49 10.41 -6.88
CA GLU A 77 -10.54 9.41 -6.85
C GLU A 77 -10.85 9.03 -5.41
N VAL A 78 -12.14 8.97 -5.07
CA VAL A 78 -12.55 8.47 -3.76
C VAL A 78 -13.24 7.13 -3.96
N GLN A 79 -12.63 6.10 -3.39
CA GLN A 79 -12.99 4.71 -3.55
C GLN A 79 -13.53 4.13 -2.25
N ASN A 80 -14.25 3.01 -2.40
CA ASN A 80 -14.63 2.16 -1.29
C ASN A 80 -13.88 0.83 -1.42
N ARG A 81 -14.09 -0.09 -0.46
CA ARG A 81 -13.31 -1.33 -0.38
C ARG A 81 -13.47 -2.21 -1.61
N HIS A 82 -14.64 -2.21 -2.25
CA HIS A 82 -14.91 -3.02 -3.45
C HIS A 82 -14.23 -2.43 -4.69
N HIS A 83 -14.25 -1.10 -4.86
CA HIS A 83 -13.49 -0.44 -5.92
C HIS A 83 -11.99 -0.77 -5.80
N TRP A 84 -11.44 -0.71 -4.58
CA TRP A 84 -10.04 -1.07 -4.34
C TRP A 84 -9.74 -2.54 -4.72
N ILE A 85 -10.61 -3.48 -4.31
CA ILE A 85 -10.47 -4.91 -4.67
C ILE A 85 -10.43 -5.08 -6.20
N ASP A 86 -11.37 -4.46 -6.90
CA ASP A 86 -11.49 -4.58 -8.36
C ASP A 86 -10.30 -3.92 -9.09
N ALA A 87 -9.81 -2.79 -8.59
CA ALA A 87 -8.64 -2.11 -9.15
C ALA A 87 -7.34 -2.92 -8.98
N ASN A 88 -7.20 -3.66 -7.87
CA ASN A 88 -5.92 -4.28 -7.50
C ASN A 88 -5.82 -5.77 -7.84
N VAL A 89 -6.93 -6.51 -8.01
CA VAL A 89 -6.88 -7.98 -8.20
C VAL A 89 -6.00 -8.42 -9.38
N SER A 90 -5.95 -7.64 -10.45
CA SER A 90 -5.13 -7.95 -11.63
C SER A 90 -3.63 -7.78 -11.37
N ALA A 91 -3.25 -6.84 -10.49
CA ALA A 91 -1.86 -6.68 -10.05
C ALA A 91 -1.41 -7.89 -9.21
N PHE A 92 -2.24 -8.33 -8.25
CA PHE A 92 -1.98 -9.54 -7.47
C PHE A 92 -1.82 -10.78 -8.36
N ARG A 93 -2.69 -10.93 -9.37
CA ARG A 93 -2.57 -12.02 -10.36
C ARG A 93 -1.24 -12.00 -11.13
N ARG A 94 -0.74 -10.82 -11.49
CA ARG A 94 0.54 -10.69 -12.20
C ARG A 94 1.71 -11.09 -11.30
N VAL A 95 1.76 -10.56 -10.08
CA VAL A 95 2.81 -10.83 -9.09
C VAL A 95 2.87 -12.31 -8.71
N MET A 96 1.72 -12.98 -8.58
CA MET A 96 1.66 -14.39 -8.18
C MET A 96 1.91 -15.36 -9.33
N ARG A 97 2.05 -14.89 -10.58
CA ARG A 97 2.24 -15.73 -11.75
C ARG A 97 3.44 -16.70 -11.64
N PRO A 98 4.63 -16.29 -11.15
CA PRO A 98 5.78 -17.20 -11.00
C PRO A 98 5.52 -18.33 -9.99
N VAL A 99 4.67 -18.09 -8.99
CA VAL A 99 4.29 -19.07 -7.97
C VAL A 99 3.26 -20.06 -8.51
N GLU A 100 2.34 -19.62 -9.35
CA GLU A 100 1.33 -20.48 -9.97
C GLU A 100 1.92 -21.50 -10.96
N SER A 101 3.02 -21.17 -11.64
CA SER A 101 3.68 -22.08 -12.59
C SER A 101 4.40 -23.25 -11.92
N GLU A 102 4.92 -23.07 -10.70
CA GLU A 102 5.77 -24.06 -10.02
C GLU A 102 4.99 -25.00 -9.07
N LEU A 103 3.87 -24.54 -8.50
CA LEU A 103 3.09 -25.29 -7.49
C LEU A 103 2.18 -26.42 -8.06
N GLN A 104 2.26 -26.73 -9.35
CA GLN A 104 1.29 -27.60 -10.04
C GLN A 104 1.42 -29.12 -9.73
N VAL A 105 2.40 -29.57 -8.95
CA VAL A 105 2.91 -30.95 -9.08
C VAL A 105 2.28 -32.01 -8.15
N ALA A 106 1.50 -31.69 -7.12
CA ALA A 106 1.03 -32.72 -6.16
C ALA A 106 -0.49 -32.98 -6.11
N PHE A 107 -1.35 -31.96 -6.10
CA PHE A 107 -2.82 -32.10 -6.01
C PHE A 107 -3.56 -30.88 -6.62
N PRO A 108 -3.69 -30.78 -7.96
CA PRO A 108 -4.07 -29.54 -8.65
C PRO A 108 -5.38 -28.90 -8.14
N ASN A 109 -6.42 -29.69 -7.88
CA ASN A 109 -7.73 -29.15 -7.46
C ASN A 109 -7.79 -28.77 -5.98
N ALA A 110 -7.12 -29.54 -5.09
CA ALA A 110 -7.08 -29.21 -3.66
C ALA A 110 -6.19 -27.98 -3.40
N THR A 111 -5.07 -27.89 -4.13
CA THR A 111 -4.17 -26.73 -4.09
C THR A 111 -4.85 -25.47 -4.62
N ARG A 112 -5.65 -25.55 -5.70
CA ARG A 112 -6.39 -24.40 -6.24
C ARG A 112 -7.39 -23.81 -5.26
N VAL A 113 -8.18 -24.64 -4.57
CA VAL A 113 -9.15 -24.16 -3.56
C VAL A 113 -8.46 -23.51 -2.38
N ILE A 114 -7.39 -24.12 -1.85
CA ILE A 114 -6.62 -23.58 -0.72
C ILE A 114 -5.95 -22.25 -1.10
N ASN A 115 -5.33 -22.17 -2.28
CA ASN A 115 -4.66 -20.95 -2.73
C ASN A 115 -5.67 -19.83 -3.01
N THR A 116 -6.81 -20.16 -3.64
CA THR A 116 -7.94 -19.22 -3.86
C THR A 116 -8.46 -18.69 -2.54
N GLY A 117 -8.69 -19.57 -1.55
CA GLY A 117 -9.12 -19.15 -0.21
C GLY A 117 -8.08 -18.26 0.50
N SER A 118 -6.80 -18.59 0.36
CA SER A 118 -5.69 -17.81 0.95
C SER A 118 -5.60 -16.41 0.35
N MET A 119 -5.68 -16.28 -0.98
CA MET A 119 -5.70 -14.98 -1.66
C MET A 119 -6.96 -14.18 -1.37
N THR A 120 -8.11 -14.86 -1.21
CA THR A 120 -9.35 -14.21 -0.75
C THR A 120 -9.15 -13.54 0.60
N PHE A 121 -8.52 -14.25 1.55
CA PHE A 121 -8.24 -13.71 2.87
C PHE A 121 -7.33 -12.48 2.79
N VAL A 122 -6.24 -12.57 2.03
CA VAL A 122 -5.31 -11.45 1.83
C VAL A 122 -6.05 -10.24 1.24
N LEU A 123 -6.77 -10.42 0.13
CA LEU A 123 -7.43 -9.30 -0.56
C LEU A 123 -8.56 -8.68 0.27
N SER A 124 -9.29 -9.47 1.05
CA SER A 124 -10.31 -8.98 1.99
C SER A 124 -9.68 -8.16 3.12
N PHE A 125 -8.58 -8.66 3.67
CA PHE A 125 -7.84 -7.98 4.72
C PHE A 125 -7.31 -6.63 4.21
N LEU A 126 -6.61 -6.63 3.08
CA LEU A 126 -6.05 -5.41 2.51
C LEU A 126 -7.14 -4.40 2.13
N GLY A 127 -8.23 -4.84 1.48
CA GLY A 127 -9.35 -3.96 1.13
C GLY A 127 -10.00 -3.29 2.34
N SER A 128 -9.87 -3.87 3.53
CA SER A 128 -10.39 -3.32 4.78
C SER A 128 -9.44 -2.38 5.53
N HIS A 129 -8.16 -2.35 5.14
CA HIS A 129 -7.12 -1.63 5.90
C HIS A 129 -6.35 -0.60 5.07
N VAL A 130 -6.29 -0.76 3.74
CA VAL A 130 -5.61 0.20 2.86
C VAL A 130 -6.37 1.53 2.84
N LEU A 131 -5.66 2.63 3.08
CA LEU A 131 -6.22 3.98 3.17
C LEU A 131 -6.14 4.76 1.86
N GLY A 132 -5.16 4.43 1.01
CA GLY A 132 -4.89 5.13 -0.25
C GLY A 132 -3.97 4.33 -1.17
N GLN A 133 -3.41 4.99 -2.17
CA GLN A 133 -2.69 4.36 -3.27
C GLN A 133 -1.30 3.86 -2.91
N TYR A 134 -0.60 4.63 -2.08
CA TYR A 134 0.77 4.36 -1.70
C TYR A 134 0.90 3.83 -0.28
N ASP A 135 -0.22 3.54 0.38
CA ASP A 135 -0.26 2.98 1.72
C ASP A 135 0.42 1.58 1.76
N PRO A 136 1.58 1.43 2.42
CA PRO A 136 2.29 0.15 2.54
C PRO A 136 1.68 -0.79 3.60
N LEU A 137 0.44 -0.53 4.04
CA LEU A 137 -0.28 -1.10 5.19
C LEU A 137 0.06 -0.39 6.50
N LEU A 138 -0.46 0.81 6.67
CA LEU A 138 -0.54 1.49 7.96
C LEU A 138 -1.34 0.65 8.97
N LEU A 139 -0.59 -0.22 9.64
CA LEU A 139 -0.75 -0.73 10.99
C LEU A 139 -1.72 -1.91 11.14
N ALA A 140 -1.15 -3.11 11.16
CA ALA A 140 -1.80 -4.29 11.71
C ALA A 140 -2.13 -4.09 13.20
N ASP A 141 -3.30 -3.53 13.48
CA ASP A 141 -4.34 -4.04 14.39
C ASP A 141 -5.44 -2.96 14.56
N GLY A 142 -6.69 -3.41 14.50
CA GLY A 142 -7.91 -2.61 14.70
C GLY A 142 -9.16 -3.48 14.59
N ASP A 143 -9.44 -4.23 15.66
CA ASP A 143 -10.69 -4.90 16.05
C ASP A 143 -11.75 -5.24 14.98
N ALA A 144 -11.78 -6.52 14.59
CA ALA A 144 -12.94 -7.14 13.97
C ALA A 144 -13.95 -7.59 15.03
N SER A 145 -15.19 -7.11 14.92
CA SER A 145 -16.37 -7.70 15.59
C SER A 145 -17.46 -7.96 14.54
N GLY A 146 -17.87 -9.21 14.33
CA GLY A 146 -19.14 -9.59 13.66
C GLY A 146 -20.21 -10.02 14.70
N PRO A 147 -21.42 -10.53 14.35
CA PRO A 147 -21.99 -10.92 13.03
C PRO A 147 -23.51 -10.55 12.75
N GLY A 148 -24.00 -10.83 11.50
CA GLY A 148 -25.43 -11.03 11.05
C GLY A 148 -26.36 -9.80 10.91
N ASP A 149 -27.34 -9.61 10.00
CA ASP A 149 -28.03 -10.39 8.95
C ASP A 149 -28.85 -9.45 7.98
N ASP A 150 -29.28 -10.01 6.83
CA ASP A 150 -30.44 -9.72 5.94
C ASP A 150 -30.55 -8.59 4.85
N VAL A 151 -30.49 -9.09 3.59
CA VAL A 151 -31.18 -8.81 2.30
C VAL A 151 -31.80 -7.44 1.90
N SER A 152 -31.44 -6.95 0.70
CA SER A 152 -32.19 -7.14 -0.56
C SER A 152 -31.51 -6.46 -1.76
N ALA A 153 -31.82 -6.91 -2.98
CA ALA A 153 -31.11 -6.64 -4.23
C ALA A 153 -32.03 -6.02 -5.30
N SER A 154 -31.51 -5.14 -6.19
CA SER A 154 -31.71 -5.16 -7.66
C SER A 154 -30.84 -4.07 -8.33
N GLU A 155 -29.92 -4.43 -9.24
CA GLU A 155 -29.95 -4.18 -10.70
C GLU A 155 -29.35 -2.82 -11.14
N ALA A 156 -28.70 -2.63 -12.30
CA ALA A 156 -27.84 -3.41 -13.19
C ALA A 156 -27.32 -2.43 -14.26
N SER A 157 -26.04 -2.56 -14.59
CA SER A 157 -25.41 -2.35 -15.91
C SER A 157 -25.31 -0.95 -16.56
N SER A 158 -24.06 -0.61 -16.94
CA SER A 158 -23.60 -0.06 -18.24
C SER A 158 -22.42 0.89 -17.97
N GLY A 159 -21.15 0.64 -18.29
CA GLY A 159 -20.60 0.08 -19.52
C GLY A 159 -20.06 1.22 -20.40
N SER A 160 -18.78 1.62 -20.25
CA SER A 160 -17.99 2.23 -21.34
C SER A 160 -16.53 2.50 -20.96
N ARG A 161 -15.63 1.71 -21.58
CA ARG A 161 -14.44 2.15 -22.34
C ARG A 161 -13.40 3.07 -21.67
N VAL A 162 -12.34 2.41 -21.17
CA VAL A 162 -10.90 2.71 -21.30
C VAL A 162 -10.54 4.17 -21.63
N GLU A 163 -10.19 4.91 -20.59
CA GLU A 163 -9.23 6.00 -20.64
C GLU A 163 -8.01 5.55 -19.81
N ASP A 164 -6.83 5.93 -20.26
CA ASP A 164 -5.53 5.55 -19.68
C ASP A 164 -5.49 5.78 -18.15
N PRO A 165 -5.40 4.74 -17.29
CA PRO A 165 -5.70 4.88 -15.86
C PRO A 165 -4.53 5.45 -15.02
N GLN A 166 -3.51 6.04 -15.63
CA GLN A 166 -2.23 6.30 -14.94
C GLN A 166 -2.11 7.63 -14.18
N HIS A 167 -3.15 8.45 -14.06
CA HIS A 167 -3.03 9.73 -13.35
C HIS A 167 -4.23 10.11 -12.47
N SER A 168 -4.69 9.20 -11.60
CA SER A 168 -5.49 9.57 -10.42
C SER A 168 -4.78 9.16 -9.12
N LEU A 169 -4.94 9.96 -8.07
CA LEU A 169 -4.56 9.62 -6.70
C LEU A 169 -5.82 9.19 -5.96
N TYR A 170 -5.86 7.95 -5.47
CA TYR A 170 -7.08 7.41 -4.85
C TYR A 170 -7.02 7.33 -3.32
N PHE A 171 -8.19 7.51 -2.69
CA PHE A 171 -8.40 7.38 -1.25
C PHE A 171 -9.53 6.39 -0.95
N VAL A 172 -9.31 5.47 -0.02
CA VAL A 172 -10.34 4.51 0.42
C VAL A 172 -11.11 5.11 1.60
N HIS A 173 -12.10 5.96 1.28
CA HIS A 173 -12.80 6.80 2.27
C HIS A 173 -13.36 6.04 3.48
N PRO A 174 -14.05 4.90 3.32
CA PRO A 174 -14.56 4.14 4.48
C PRO A 174 -13.46 3.70 5.45
N ASN A 175 -12.25 3.43 4.94
CA ASN A 175 -11.12 3.02 5.78
C ASN A 175 -10.51 4.23 6.49
N ILE A 176 -10.43 5.39 5.83
CA ILE A 176 -9.96 6.64 6.45
C ILE A 176 -10.86 7.05 7.61
N VAL A 177 -12.19 6.99 7.42
CA VAL A 177 -13.16 7.29 8.49
C VAL A 177 -13.01 6.31 9.64
N ALA A 178 -13.02 4.99 9.35
CA ALA A 178 -12.87 3.96 10.38
C ALA A 178 -11.54 4.07 11.14
N ALA A 179 -10.45 4.42 10.46
CA ALA A 179 -9.14 4.62 11.08
C ALA A 179 -9.12 5.86 11.97
N ALA A 180 -9.72 6.98 11.54
CA ALA A 180 -9.85 8.18 12.36
C ALA A 180 -10.63 7.90 13.65
N ASP A 181 -11.76 7.20 13.54
CA ASP A 181 -12.59 6.80 14.69
C ASP A 181 -11.82 5.88 15.63
N ALA A 182 -11.13 4.86 15.10
CA ALA A 182 -10.34 3.93 15.89
C ALA A 182 -9.12 4.58 16.57
N LEU A 183 -8.60 5.67 16.01
CA LEU A 183 -7.51 6.47 16.56
C LEU A 183 -7.99 7.54 17.54
N ASP A 184 -9.31 7.77 17.63
CA ASP A 184 -9.91 8.88 18.37
C ASP A 184 -9.25 10.22 17.98
N VAL A 185 -9.25 10.50 16.68
CA VAL A 185 -8.71 11.75 16.09
C VAL A 185 -9.75 12.41 15.20
N ASP A 186 -9.65 13.73 15.07
CA ASP A 186 -10.51 14.49 14.17
C ASP A 186 -10.36 14.01 12.71
N TYR A 187 -11.48 13.59 12.11
CA TYR A 187 -11.49 13.02 10.75
C TYR A 187 -10.93 13.98 9.69
N PRO A 188 -11.37 15.25 9.58
CA PRO A 188 -10.78 16.20 8.64
C PRO A 188 -9.26 16.34 8.81
N ARG A 189 -8.79 16.40 10.05
CA ARG A 189 -7.35 16.48 10.35
C ARG A 189 -6.60 15.22 9.92
N PHE A 190 -7.17 14.04 10.16
CA PHE A 190 -6.57 12.77 9.74
C PHE A 190 -6.57 12.61 8.22
N ARG A 191 -7.67 12.94 7.54
CA ARG A 191 -7.76 12.96 6.07
C ARG A 191 -6.69 13.84 5.46
N ARG A 192 -6.46 15.03 6.03
CA ARG A 192 -5.38 15.93 5.57
C ARG A 192 -4.00 15.30 5.74
N TRP A 193 -3.75 14.63 6.86
CA TRP A 193 -2.50 13.90 7.07
C TRP A 193 -2.30 12.81 6.01
N ILE A 194 -3.33 12.03 5.70
CA ILE A 194 -3.31 11.02 4.62
C ILE A 194 -3.07 11.68 3.27
N ALA A 195 -3.72 12.80 2.95
CA ALA A 195 -3.51 13.49 1.67
C ALA A 195 -2.04 13.92 1.46
N PHE A 196 -1.37 14.40 2.50
CA PHE A 196 0.06 14.72 2.41
C PHE A 196 0.93 13.49 2.23
N HIS A 197 0.63 12.40 2.93
CA HIS A 197 1.34 11.14 2.80
C HIS A 197 1.25 10.59 1.36
N GLU A 198 0.03 10.52 0.82
CA GLU A 198 -0.21 10.04 -0.55
C GLU A 198 0.45 10.94 -1.59
N VAL A 199 0.39 12.27 -1.42
CA VAL A 199 1.03 13.22 -2.36
C VAL A 199 2.56 13.15 -2.26
N ALA A 200 3.13 12.91 -1.07
CA ALA A 200 4.57 12.74 -0.92
C ALA A 200 5.06 11.50 -1.68
N HIS A 201 4.38 10.37 -1.55
CA HIS A 201 4.73 9.17 -2.33
C HIS A 201 4.45 9.35 -3.82
N ALA A 202 3.35 9.99 -4.22
CA ALA A 202 3.10 10.30 -5.63
C ALA A 202 4.23 11.15 -6.23
N ALA A 203 4.77 12.10 -5.46
CA ALA A 203 5.92 12.90 -5.85
C ALA A 203 7.19 12.05 -6.01
N GLU A 204 7.45 11.11 -5.10
CA GLU A 204 8.59 10.18 -5.16
C GLU A 204 8.52 9.27 -6.39
N PHE A 205 7.39 8.60 -6.59
CA PHE A 205 7.19 7.71 -7.73
C PHE A 205 7.14 8.48 -9.06
N GLY A 206 6.67 9.73 -9.06
CA GLY A 206 6.77 10.63 -10.20
C GLY A 206 8.22 11.05 -10.51
N ALA A 207 9.04 11.25 -9.47
CA ALA A 207 10.46 11.60 -9.62
C ALA A 207 11.35 10.39 -9.97
N ALA A 208 10.94 9.18 -9.63
CA ALA A 208 11.65 7.93 -9.90
C ALA A 208 10.84 6.97 -10.79
N PRO A 209 10.73 7.20 -12.12
CA PRO A 209 10.00 6.30 -13.02
C PRO A 209 10.51 4.85 -13.02
N TRP A 210 11.78 4.64 -12.64
CA TRP A 210 12.41 3.32 -12.52
C TRP A 210 11.99 2.54 -11.26
N LEU A 211 11.44 3.22 -10.25
CA LEU A 211 11.23 2.64 -8.92
C LEU A 211 10.20 1.51 -8.94
N SER A 212 9.08 1.68 -9.62
CA SER A 212 8.03 0.65 -9.70
C SER A 212 8.55 -0.64 -10.34
N GLU A 213 9.24 -0.53 -11.48
CA GLU A 213 9.84 -1.68 -12.18
C GLU A 213 10.93 -2.34 -11.33
N HIS A 214 11.74 -1.55 -10.63
CA HIS A 214 12.76 -2.07 -9.73
C HIS A 214 12.15 -2.88 -8.57
N LEU A 215 11.13 -2.35 -7.89
CA LEU A 215 10.46 -3.05 -6.79
C LEU A 215 9.74 -4.32 -7.28
N GLU A 216 9.08 -4.27 -8.44
CA GLU A 216 8.43 -5.42 -9.08
C GLU A 216 9.45 -6.52 -9.39
N SER A 217 10.56 -6.18 -10.06
CA SER A 217 11.62 -7.12 -10.39
C SER A 217 12.22 -7.79 -9.15
N ARG A 218 12.54 -7.02 -8.08
CA ARG A 218 13.10 -7.61 -6.85
C ARG A 218 12.11 -8.52 -6.12
N MET A 219 10.82 -8.19 -6.16
CA MET A 219 9.78 -9.05 -5.61
C MET A 219 9.62 -10.34 -6.42
N GLU A 220 9.63 -10.25 -7.76
CA GLU A 220 9.58 -11.42 -8.65
C GLU A 220 10.76 -12.35 -8.44
N ASP A 221 11.99 -11.82 -8.36
CA ASP A 221 13.22 -12.58 -8.07
C ASP A 221 13.13 -13.30 -6.72
N GLY A 222 12.66 -12.59 -5.68
CA GLY A 222 12.44 -13.16 -4.35
C GLY A 222 11.39 -14.28 -4.34
N LEU A 223 10.33 -14.16 -5.15
CA LEU A 223 9.29 -15.17 -5.27
C LEU A 223 9.76 -16.41 -6.07
N GLU A 224 10.50 -16.21 -7.16
CA GLU A 224 11.02 -17.29 -7.99
C GLU A 224 12.06 -18.15 -7.24
N THR A 225 12.88 -17.52 -6.40
CA THR A 225 13.83 -18.29 -5.57
C THR A 225 13.12 -19.10 -4.49
N LEU A 226 12.08 -18.52 -3.86
CA LEU A 226 11.22 -19.23 -2.90
C LEU A 226 10.55 -20.47 -3.51
N THR A 227 10.05 -20.39 -4.75
CA THR A 227 9.40 -21.54 -5.41
C THR A 227 10.38 -22.67 -5.70
N LYS A 228 11.66 -22.35 -5.95
CA LYS A 228 12.76 -23.32 -6.10
C LYS A 228 13.21 -23.95 -4.78
N GLY A 229 12.62 -23.56 -3.64
CA GLY A 229 13.01 -24.00 -2.31
C GLY A 229 14.26 -23.32 -1.76
N GLU A 230 14.73 -22.27 -2.44
CA GLU A 230 15.83 -21.42 -2.01
C GLU A 230 15.28 -20.14 -1.35
N PHE A 231 16.11 -19.39 -0.64
CA PHE A 231 15.68 -18.12 -0.04
C PHE A 231 16.70 -17.05 -0.43
N ASP A 232 16.32 -16.17 -1.36
CA ASP A 232 17.16 -15.05 -1.76
C ASP A 232 17.12 -13.94 -0.71
N ARG A 233 18.02 -14.04 0.26
CA ARG A 233 18.19 -13.00 1.29
C ARG A 233 18.56 -11.65 0.70
N GLU A 234 19.19 -11.62 -0.46
CA GLU A 234 19.69 -10.40 -1.09
C GLU A 234 18.55 -9.65 -1.78
N ALA A 235 17.71 -10.32 -2.57
CA ALA A 235 16.53 -9.71 -3.18
C ALA A 235 15.57 -9.11 -2.13
N PHE A 236 15.26 -9.86 -1.06
CA PHE A 236 14.44 -9.34 0.03
C PHE A 236 15.11 -8.20 0.80
N HIS A 237 16.43 -8.27 0.98
CA HIS A 237 17.19 -7.20 1.63
C HIS A 237 17.19 -5.92 0.82
N ASP A 238 17.36 -6.01 -0.51
CA ASP A 238 17.39 -4.86 -1.40
C ASP A 238 16.00 -4.21 -1.50
N LEU A 239 14.94 -5.02 -1.55
CA LEU A 239 13.57 -4.55 -1.43
C LEU A 239 13.32 -3.82 -0.10
N ASP A 240 13.76 -4.40 1.02
CA ASP A 240 13.68 -3.78 2.35
C ASP A 240 14.40 -2.43 2.41
N VAL A 241 15.56 -2.32 1.77
CA VAL A 241 16.38 -1.10 1.73
C VAL A 241 15.72 -0.03 0.85
N ALA A 242 15.22 -0.39 -0.33
CA ALA A 242 14.50 0.51 -1.22
C ALA A 242 13.24 1.05 -0.54
N MET A 243 12.44 0.17 0.07
CA MET A 243 11.25 0.57 0.82
C MET A 243 11.61 1.43 2.04
N THR A 244 12.72 1.14 2.74
CA THR A 244 13.22 2.03 3.82
C THR A 244 13.54 3.43 3.29
N ALA A 245 14.04 3.54 2.07
CA ALA A 245 14.33 4.82 1.46
C ALA A 245 13.05 5.58 1.08
N VAL A 246 12.08 4.91 0.46
CA VAL A 246 10.76 5.47 0.09
C VAL A 246 10.09 6.07 1.33
N GLU A 247 9.92 5.25 2.37
CA GLU A 247 9.26 5.69 3.61
C GLU A 247 10.05 6.81 4.32
N GLY A 248 11.37 6.72 4.32
CA GLY A 248 12.23 7.69 4.99
C GLY A 248 12.19 9.08 4.35
N TYR A 249 12.09 9.14 3.02
CA TYR A 249 12.03 10.40 2.28
C TYR A 249 10.66 11.07 2.47
N ALA A 250 9.57 10.31 2.35
CA ALA A 250 8.21 10.79 2.58
C ALA A 250 8.05 11.35 3.99
N GLU A 251 8.59 10.64 4.98
CA GLU A 251 8.59 11.08 6.37
C GLU A 251 9.37 12.40 6.57
N MET A 252 10.53 12.54 5.91
CA MET A 252 11.30 13.78 5.95
C MET A 252 10.57 14.94 5.25
N LEU A 253 9.86 14.68 4.16
CA LEU A 253 9.05 15.67 3.46
C LEU A 253 7.86 16.10 4.31
N MET A 254 7.13 15.14 4.90
CA MET A 254 6.03 15.41 5.81
C MET A 254 6.48 16.21 7.04
N ASP A 255 7.60 15.85 7.67
CA ASP A 255 8.18 16.58 8.81
C ASP A 255 8.46 18.06 8.48
N ARG A 256 8.81 18.36 7.24
CA ARG A 256 9.11 19.73 6.79
C ARG A 256 7.89 20.47 6.26
N ALA A 257 6.88 19.76 5.77
CA ALA A 257 5.66 20.35 5.21
C ALA A 257 4.57 20.61 6.26
N PHE A 258 4.57 19.86 7.36
CA PHE A 258 3.63 20.02 8.47
C PHE A 258 4.15 20.93 9.59
N ASP A 259 3.24 21.74 10.13
CA ASP A 259 3.48 22.60 11.28
C ASP A 259 3.33 21.85 12.61
N ALA A 260 3.75 22.48 13.73
CA ALA A 260 3.67 21.91 15.08
C ALA A 260 2.26 21.47 15.51
N GLU A 261 1.21 21.99 14.85
CA GLU A 261 -0.19 21.61 15.03
C GLU A 261 -0.45 20.11 14.76
N TYR A 262 0.39 19.40 14.01
CA TYR A 262 0.21 17.98 13.68
C TYR A 262 1.00 17.01 14.59
N ALA A 263 1.74 17.54 15.57
CA ALA A 263 2.64 16.75 16.40
C ALA A 263 1.93 15.71 17.29
N ASP A 264 0.75 16.01 17.84
CA ASP A 264 -0.02 15.07 18.67
C ASP A 264 -0.71 13.99 17.84
N LEU A 265 -1.20 14.31 16.63
CA LEU A 265 -1.72 13.29 15.70
C LEU A 265 -0.61 12.30 15.34
N ARG A 266 0.58 12.82 15.03
CA ARG A 266 1.77 12.00 14.78
C ARG A 266 2.12 11.13 15.97
N ALA A 267 2.10 11.67 17.19
CA ALA A 267 2.39 10.91 18.41
C ALA A 267 1.38 9.77 18.63
N LYS A 268 0.07 10.01 18.41
CA LYS A 268 -0.98 8.99 18.48
C LYS A 268 -0.78 7.90 17.42
N LEU A 269 -0.47 8.30 16.18
CA LEU A 269 -0.14 7.36 15.11
C LEU A 269 1.05 6.50 15.52
N ASP A 270 2.17 7.11 15.91
CA ASP A 270 3.40 6.45 16.36
C ASP A 270 3.18 5.52 17.56
N GLU A 271 2.30 5.87 18.50
CA GLU A 271 1.92 5.02 19.62
C GLU A 271 1.18 3.77 19.18
N ARG A 272 0.21 3.90 18.27
CA ARG A 272 -0.44 2.75 17.64
C ARG A 272 0.54 1.92 16.82
N ARG A 273 1.53 2.55 16.15
CA ARG A 273 2.64 1.83 15.49
C ARG A 273 3.48 1.01 16.49
N ARG A 274 3.53 1.40 17.77
CA ARG A 274 4.32 0.73 18.83
C ARG A 274 3.58 -0.46 19.47
N GLY A 275 2.25 -0.47 19.51
CA GLY A 275 1.43 -1.53 20.13
C GLY A 275 0.87 -2.54 19.14
N GLY A 276 1.59 -3.65 18.87
CA GLY A 276 1.11 -4.71 17.96
C GLY A 276 0.76 -6.02 18.68
N GLY A 277 -0.44 -6.54 18.44
CA GLY A 277 -1.03 -7.76 18.98
C GLY A 277 -0.65 -9.08 18.28
N PRO A 278 -1.33 -10.19 18.60
CA PRO A 278 -1.00 -11.54 18.13
C PRO A 278 -1.24 -11.81 16.64
N LEU A 279 -2.28 -11.23 16.04
CA LEU A 279 -2.66 -11.43 14.63
C LEU A 279 -1.73 -10.66 13.67
N ALA A 280 -1.29 -9.47 14.05
CA ALA A 280 -0.24 -8.73 13.37
C ALA A 280 1.09 -9.49 13.25
N ARG A 281 1.39 -10.40 14.19
CA ARG A 281 2.55 -11.29 14.12
C ARG A 281 2.36 -12.43 13.10
N LEU A 282 1.12 -12.82 12.81
CA LEU A 282 0.81 -13.85 11.82
C LEU A 282 0.84 -13.27 10.39
N ALA A 283 0.29 -12.08 10.16
CA ALA A 283 0.39 -11.38 8.86
C ALA A 283 1.84 -11.01 8.51
N ARG A 284 2.62 -10.48 9.47
CA ARG A 284 4.08 -10.26 9.31
C ARG A 284 4.85 -11.53 8.99
N ARG A 285 4.38 -12.69 9.48
CA ARG A 285 5.00 -14.00 9.26
C ARG A 285 4.57 -14.64 7.94
N LEU A 286 3.39 -14.31 7.43
CA LEU A 286 2.87 -14.79 6.15
C LEU A 286 3.31 -13.94 4.96
N LEU A 287 3.45 -12.62 5.12
CA LEU A 287 3.86 -11.70 4.05
C LEU A 287 5.36 -11.41 4.03
N GLY A 288 6.12 -11.64 5.10
CA GLY A 288 7.58 -11.45 5.14
C GLY A 288 8.09 -10.00 4.98
N LEU A 289 7.24 -9.10 4.45
CA LEU A 289 7.55 -7.75 3.97
C LEU A 289 7.14 -6.64 4.95
N GLY A 290 6.85 -6.98 6.20
CA GLY A 290 6.53 -5.98 7.22
C GLY A 290 7.79 -5.22 7.61
N LEU A 291 8.01 -4.04 7.02
CA LEU A 291 9.08 -3.13 7.40
C LEU A 291 9.10 -3.00 8.92
N LYS A 292 10.20 -3.40 9.54
CA LYS A 292 10.37 -3.32 11.00
C LYS A 292 10.43 -1.85 11.36
N ARG A 293 9.75 -1.40 12.42
CA ARG A 293 9.82 -0.02 12.96
C ARG A 293 11.20 0.66 12.89
N ARG A 294 12.26 -0.11 13.16
CA ARG A 294 13.65 0.37 13.09
C ARG A 294 14.09 0.84 11.70
N GLN A 295 13.53 0.26 10.63
CA GLN A 295 13.78 0.65 9.24
C GLN A 295 13.20 2.04 8.96
N TYR A 296 11.94 2.30 9.33
CA TYR A 296 11.34 3.64 9.22
C TYR A 296 12.14 4.74 9.92
N GLU A 297 12.45 4.54 11.21
CA GLU A 297 13.24 5.50 12.00
C GLU A 297 14.63 5.73 11.40
N ARG A 298 15.18 4.70 10.76
CA ARG A 298 16.49 4.71 10.11
C ARG A 298 16.47 5.45 8.78
N GLY A 299 15.49 5.21 7.92
CA GLY A 299 15.27 5.97 6.69
C GLY A 299 15.05 7.46 6.96
N ALA A 300 14.14 7.78 7.89
CA ALA A 300 13.86 9.17 8.26
C ALA A 300 15.10 9.89 8.81
N ARG A 301 15.90 9.23 9.67
CA ARG A 301 17.18 9.77 10.16
C ARG A 301 18.17 9.98 9.02
N PHE A 302 18.26 9.03 8.09
CA PHE A 302 19.15 9.13 6.93
C PHE A 302 18.83 10.38 6.11
N PHE A 303 17.58 10.54 5.66
CA PHE A 303 17.20 11.68 4.82
C PHE A 303 17.23 13.00 5.56
N ARG A 304 16.87 13.03 6.85
CA ARG A 304 17.05 14.23 7.68
C ARG A 304 18.52 14.65 7.72
N THR A 305 19.43 13.71 7.92
CA THR A 305 20.88 13.99 7.95
C THR A 305 21.40 14.49 6.60
N VAL A 306 20.96 13.89 5.50
CA VAL A 306 21.32 14.33 4.14
C VAL A 306 20.81 15.74 3.89
N ALA A 307 19.53 16.00 4.16
CA ALA A 307 18.89 17.29 3.96
C ALA A 307 19.48 18.39 4.85
N ASP A 308 19.81 18.09 6.11
CA ASP A 308 20.43 19.05 7.02
C ASP A 308 21.85 19.43 6.59
N ARG A 309 22.54 18.54 5.85
CA ARG A 309 23.92 18.77 5.37
C ARG A 309 24.01 19.39 3.97
N ARG A 310 23.10 19.03 3.06
CA ARG A 310 23.17 19.39 1.62
C ARG A 310 21.87 19.97 1.05
N GLY A 311 20.81 20.08 1.85
CA GLY A 311 19.50 20.54 1.42
C GLY A 311 18.58 19.42 0.93
N VAL A 312 17.28 19.71 0.88
CA VAL A 312 16.24 18.74 0.46
C VAL A 312 16.40 18.34 -1.01
N ALA A 313 16.76 19.29 -1.88
CA ALA A 313 17.03 18.98 -3.29
C ALA A 313 18.16 17.96 -3.47
N ALA A 314 19.20 17.99 -2.64
CA ALA A 314 20.28 17.00 -2.68
C ALA A 314 19.83 15.61 -2.19
N ALA A 315 18.87 15.55 -1.26
CA ALA A 315 18.27 14.28 -0.85
C ALA A 315 17.49 13.61 -1.99
N ALA A 316 16.92 14.41 -2.91
CA ALA A 316 16.19 13.93 -4.07
C ALA A 316 17.06 13.17 -5.07
N ALA A 317 18.38 13.35 -5.04
CA ALA A 317 19.30 12.64 -5.92
C ALA A 317 19.19 11.12 -5.78
N VAL A 318 18.67 10.62 -4.63
CA VAL A 318 18.35 9.20 -4.44
C VAL A 318 17.40 8.66 -5.52
N TRP A 319 16.53 9.50 -6.09
CA TRP A 319 15.50 9.16 -7.05
C TRP A 319 15.95 9.24 -8.51
N GLU A 320 17.15 9.74 -8.80
CA GLU A 320 17.64 9.89 -10.18
C GLU A 320 17.89 8.55 -10.87
N ARG A 321 18.38 7.55 -10.14
CA ARG A 321 18.70 6.21 -10.65
C ARG A 321 18.78 5.15 -9.54
N PRO A 322 18.57 3.86 -9.85
CA PRO A 322 18.61 2.78 -8.87
C PRO A 322 19.90 2.72 -8.06
N GLU A 323 21.05 3.02 -8.68
CA GLU A 323 22.36 2.96 -8.01
C GLU A 323 22.51 4.04 -6.92
N ASN A 324 21.69 5.09 -6.95
CA ASN A 324 21.69 6.11 -5.91
C ASN A 324 20.93 5.66 -4.66
N LEU A 325 20.21 4.53 -4.67
CA LEU A 325 19.62 3.98 -3.44
C LEU A 325 20.72 3.79 -2.37
N PRO A 326 20.45 4.13 -1.11
CA PRO A 326 21.40 3.90 -0.05
C PRO A 326 21.54 2.40 0.19
N THR A 327 22.75 1.94 0.47
CA THR A 327 22.95 0.61 1.04
C THR A 327 22.49 0.58 2.50
N SER A 328 22.34 -0.62 3.06
CA SER A 328 22.08 -0.79 4.49
C SER A 328 23.13 -0.07 5.35
N ALA A 329 24.43 -0.20 5.03
CA ALA A 329 25.48 0.50 5.78
C ALA A 329 25.35 2.03 5.71
N GLU A 330 24.93 2.56 4.56
CA GLU A 330 24.74 3.99 4.35
C GLU A 330 23.50 4.56 5.04
N LEU A 331 22.44 3.76 5.21
CA LEU A 331 21.30 4.14 6.04
C LEU A 331 21.70 4.35 7.52
N ASP A 332 22.76 3.68 7.99
CA ASP A 332 23.33 3.88 9.32
C ASP A 332 24.39 4.98 9.38
N ASP A 333 25.12 5.20 8.29
CA ASP A 333 26.09 6.29 8.12
C ASP A 333 25.82 7.09 6.83
N PRO A 334 24.94 8.11 6.90
CA PRO A 334 24.57 8.93 5.74
C PRO A 334 25.77 9.66 5.11
N GLY A 335 26.88 9.79 5.84
CA GLY A 335 28.11 10.40 5.32
C GLY A 335 28.78 9.56 4.22
N GLN A 336 28.58 8.24 4.21
CA GLN A 336 29.10 7.37 3.15
C GLN A 336 28.35 7.59 1.85
N TRP A 337 27.01 7.66 1.93
CA TRP A 337 26.17 7.95 0.77
C TRP A 337 26.48 9.30 0.16
N LEU A 338 26.61 10.34 0.99
CA LEU A 338 26.98 11.69 0.56
C LEU A 338 28.32 11.73 -0.19
N LYS A 339 29.28 10.88 0.18
CA LYS A 339 30.57 10.79 -0.52
C LYS A 339 30.47 10.00 -1.83
N ARG A 340 29.58 9.00 -1.88
CA ARG A 340 29.42 8.12 -3.05
C ARG A 340 28.60 8.78 -4.15
N VAL A 341 27.49 9.42 -3.79
CA VAL A 341 26.56 10.04 -4.73
C VAL A 341 27.01 11.47 -5.09
N ASP A 342 27.61 12.19 -4.13
CA ASP A 342 28.00 13.60 -4.22
C ASP A 342 26.92 14.52 -4.83
N PRO A 343 25.73 14.60 -4.17
CA PRO A 343 24.55 15.29 -4.71
C PRO A 343 24.52 16.81 -4.51
#